data_AF-A0A352Q6T6-F1
#
_entry.id   AF-A0A352Q6T6-F1
#
_cell.length_a   1.000
_cell.length_b   1.000
_cell.length_c   1.000
_cell.angle_alpha   90.00
_cell.angle_beta   90.00
_cell.angle_gamma   90.00
#
_symmetry.space_group_name_H-M   'P 1'
#
loop_
_entity.id
_entity.type
_entity.pdbx_description
1 polymer ?
#
loop_
_entity_poly.entity_id
_entity_poly.type
_entity_poly.pdbx_seq_one_letter_code
_entity_poly.pdbx_strand_id
1 'polypeptide(L)' 'MSGESSLAKAAVQRVFQDVEARSDMDVDAMGRALVQAVIEHYLSYRDIGDVRRELEYLVESLDDDDPVVTRGC' A
#
# COMPACT_ATOMS: atom_id res chain seq x y z
N MET A 1 -1.63 6.88 15.13
CA MET A 1 -1.12 6.71 13.74
C MET A 1 0.41 6.79 13.78
N SER A 2 1.12 5.76 13.35
CA SER A 2 2.58 5.78 13.31
C SER A 2 3.06 6.67 12.14
N GLY A 3 4.23 7.30 12.28
CA GLY A 3 4.75 8.25 11.29
C GLY A 3 4.95 7.64 9.90
N GLU A 4 5.20 6.33 9.84
CA GLU A 4 5.36 5.54 8.63
C GLU A 4 4.08 5.50 7.79
N SER A 5 2.91 5.31 8.43
CA SER A 5 1.62 5.30 7.72
C SER A 5 1.31 6.65 7.11
N SER A 6 1.54 7.75 7.85
CA SER A 6 1.33 9.11 7.35
C SER A 6 2.26 9.44 6.18
N LEU A 7 3.53 9.05 6.28
CA LEU A 7 4.51 9.24 5.20
C LEU A 7 4.12 8.46 3.94
N ALA A 8 3.74 7.20 4.09
CA ALA A 8 3.32 6.36 2.97
C ALA A 8 2.07 6.93 2.27
N LYS A 9 1.05 7.33 3.04
CA LYS A 9 -0.17 7.95 2.50
C LYS A 9 0.15 9.24 1.71
N ALA A 10 1.01 10.10 2.26
CA ALA A 10 1.41 11.34 1.58
C ALA A 10 2.16 11.07 0.27
N ALA A 11 3.06 10.07 0.25
CA ALA A 11 3.76 9.67 -0.97
C ALA A 11 2.80 9.13 -2.04
N VAL A 12 1.88 8.23 -1.66
CA VAL A 12 0.87 7.67 -2.57
C VAL A 12 -0.04 8.76 -3.12
N GLN A 13 -0.53 9.66 -2.26
CA GLN A 13 -1.39 10.77 -2.68
C GLN A 13 -0.71 11.67 -3.71
N ARG A 14 0.58 11.97 -3.52
CA ARG A 14 1.35 12.77 -4.47
C ARG A 14 1.44 12.11 -5.84
N VAL A 15 1.67 10.80 -5.89
CA VAL A 15 1.74 10.07 -7.17
C VAL A 15 0.41 10.16 -7.93
N PHE A 16 -0.72 10.00 -7.24
CA PHE A 16 -2.04 10.13 -7.88
C PHE A 16 -2.34 11.54 -8.37
N GLN A 17 -1.94 12.58 -7.62
CA GLN A 17 -2.05 13.97 -8.09
C GLN A 17 -1.23 14.21 -9.37
N ASP A 18 -0.02 13.65 -9.45
CA ASP A 18 0.83 13.77 -10.64
C ASP A 18 0.23 13.04 -11.86
N VAL A 19 -0.48 11.92 -11.63
CA VAL A 19 -1.19 11.18 -12.69
C VAL A 19 -2.45 11.89 -13.15
N GLU A 20 -3.26 12.41 -12.23
CA GLU A 20 -4.46 13.17 -12.58
C GLU A 20 -4.15 14.45 -13.39
N ALA A 21 -2.97 15.04 -13.16
CA ALA A 21 -2.49 16.20 -13.92
C ALA A 21 -2.06 15.86 -15.36
N ARG A 22 -1.97 14.58 -15.71
CA ARG A 22 -1.46 14.08 -17.00
C ARG A 22 -2.56 13.38 -17.80
N SER A 23 -2.84 13.88 -19.00
CA SER A 23 -3.87 13.31 -19.88
C SER A 23 -3.45 12.01 -20.58
N ASP A 24 -2.18 11.61 -20.46
CA ASP A 24 -1.61 10.41 -21.08
C ASP A 24 -1.48 9.22 -20.12
N MET A 25 -1.96 9.35 -18.88
CA MET A 25 -1.86 8.33 -17.85
C MET A 25 -3.24 7.89 -17.34
N ASP A 26 -3.32 6.62 -16.96
CA ASP A 26 -4.53 6.01 -16.39
C ASP A 26 -4.34 5.80 -14.88
N VAL A 27 -5.32 6.27 -14.10
CA VAL A 27 -5.29 6.25 -12.62
C VAL A 27 -5.29 4.81 -12.09
N ASP A 28 -6.12 3.93 -12.66
CA ASP A 28 -6.21 2.53 -12.22
C ASP A 28 -4.93 1.77 -12.56
N ALA A 29 -4.35 2.02 -13.74
CA ALA A 29 -3.07 1.46 -14.16
C ALA A 29 -1.94 1.89 -13.22
N MET A 30 -1.91 3.16 -12.79
CA MET A 30 -0.96 3.64 -11.80
C MET A 30 -1.16 2.94 -10.45
N GLY A 31 -2.39 2.80 -9.98
CA GLY A 31 -2.69 2.10 -8.73
C GLY A 31 -2.16 0.66 -8.74
N ARG A 32 -2.37 -0.07 -9.84
CA ARG A 32 -1.83 -1.42 -10.03
C ARG A 32 -0.30 -1.44 -10.03
N ALA A 33 0.33 -0.48 -10.71
CA ALA A 33 1.79 -0.38 -10.76
C ALA A 33 2.41 -0.11 -9.37
N LEU A 34 1.78 0.75 -8.56
CA LEU A 34 2.22 1.02 -7.18
C LEU A 34 2.15 -0.25 -6.31
N VAL A 35 1.04 -0.98 -6.38
CA VAL A 35 0.89 -2.25 -5.66
C VAL A 35 1.94 -3.26 -6.10
N GLN A 36 2.19 -3.38 -7.41
CA GLN A 36 3.21 -4.27 -7.94
C GLN A 36 4.62 -3.91 -7.43
N ALA A 37 4.98 -2.62 -7.43
CA ALA A 37 6.30 -2.17 -6.94
C ALA A 37 6.53 -2.52 -5.46
N VAL A 38 5.48 -2.43 -4.63
CA VAL A 38 5.53 -2.84 -3.21
C VAL A 38 5.70 -4.34 -3.08
N ILE A 39 4.96 -5.13 -3.86
CA ILE A 39 5.08 -6.60 -3.88
C ILE A 39 6.49 -7.01 -4.30
N GLU A 40 7.02 -6.44 -5.38
CA GLU A 40 8.38 -6.70 -5.86
C GLU A 40 9.43 -6.40 -4.79
N HIS A 41 9.25 -5.30 -4.04
CA HIS A 41 10.13 -5.00 -2.92
C HIS A 41 10.09 -6.07 -1.82
N TYR A 42 8.90 -6.53 -1.41
CA TYR A 42 8.78 -7.59 -0.40
C TYR A 42 9.37 -8.92 -0.88
N LEU A 43 9.18 -9.27 -2.15
CA LEU A 43 9.71 -10.50 -2.73
C LEU A 43 11.25 -10.51 -2.78
N SER A 44 11.92 -9.38 -2.59
CA SER A 44 13.38 -9.36 -2.46
C SER A 44 13.90 -9.96 -1.14
N TYR A 45 13.03 -10.11 -0.13
CA TYR A 45 13.42 -10.67 1.19
C TYR A 45 12.34 -11.53 1.89
N ARG A 46 11.19 -11.78 1.26
CA ARG A 46 10.12 -12.67 1.76
C ARG A 46 9.66 -13.65 0.70
N ASP A 47 9.11 -14.78 1.15
CA ASP A 47 8.47 -15.76 0.26
C ASP A 47 7.12 -15.25 -0.26
N ILE A 48 6.73 -15.70 -1.46
CA ILE A 48 5.47 -15.31 -2.10
C ILE A 48 4.23 -15.70 -1.28
N GLY A 49 4.27 -16.81 -0.53
CA GLY A 49 3.21 -17.23 0.36
C GLY A 49 3.04 -16.29 1.55
N ASP A 50 4.13 -15.76 2.09
CA ASP A 50 4.10 -14.78 3.18
C ASP A 50 3.54 -13.45 2.70
N VAL A 51 3.99 -12.98 1.52
CA VAL A 51 3.47 -11.74 0.92
C VAL A 51 1.98 -11.84 0.65
N ARG A 52 1.48 -12.97 0.13
CA ARG A 52 0.05 -13.18 -0.10
C ARG A 52 -0.78 -13.06 1.18
N ARG A 53 -0.36 -13.75 2.25
CA ARG A 53 -1.05 -13.71 3.54
C ARG A 53 -1.07 -12.32 4.15
N GLU A 54 0.05 -11.60 4.07
CA GLU A 54 0.14 -10.22 4.56
C GLU A 54 -0.83 -9.29 3.80
N LEU A 55 -0.89 -9.40 2.47
CA LEU A 55 -1.79 -8.57 1.66
C LEU A 55 -3.26 -8.89 1.92
N GLU A 56 -3.60 -10.17 2.09
CA GLU A 56 -4.95 -10.60 2.48
C GLU A 56 -5.34 -10.00 3.83
N TYR A 57 -4.47 -10.11 4.84
CA TYR A 57 -4.67 -9.49 6.14
C TYR A 57 -4.83 -7.95 6.05
N LEU A 58 -4.00 -7.27 5.25
CA LEU A 58 -4.10 -5.82 5.09
C LEU A 58 -5.43 -5.41 4.46
N VAL A 59 -5.90 -6.13 3.44
CA VAL A 59 -7.20 -5.87 2.81
C VAL A 59 -8.34 -6.07 3.80
N GLU A 60 -8.33 -7.16 4.56
CA GLU A 60 -9.32 -7.43 5.61
C GLU A 60 -9.30 -6.35 6.70
N SER A 61 -8.11 -5.93 7.14
CA SER A 61 -7.94 -4.90 8.17
C SER A 61 -8.35 -3.47 7.77
N LEU A 62 -8.53 -3.22 6.48
CA LEU A 62 -9.00 -1.94 5.96
C LEU A 62 -10.53 -1.90 5.81
N ASP A 63 -11.19 -3.06 5.78
CA ASP A 63 -12.66 -3.18 5.79
C ASP A 63 -13.20 -3.06 7.22
N ASP A 64 -12.43 -3.51 8.21
CA ASP A 64 -12.67 -3.25 9.62
C ASP A 64 -12.11 -1.87 10.03
N ASP A 65 -12.96 -0.84 10.01
CA ASP A 65 -12.62 0.50 10.51
C ASP A 65 -11.95 0.45 11.91
N ASP A 66 -10.69 0.92 11.95
CA ASP A 66 -9.72 1.06 13.05
C ASP A 66 -8.90 -0.19 13.49
N PRO A 67 -7.67 -0.36 12.97
CA PRO A 67 -6.69 -1.23 13.60
C PRO A 67 -6.21 -0.60 14.90
N VAL A 68 -6.75 -1.08 16.03
CA VAL A 68 -6.14 -0.91 17.34
C VAL A 68 -4.79 -1.62 17.28
N VAL A 69 -3.72 -0.85 17.08
CA VAL A 69 -2.36 -1.31 17.35
C VAL A 69 -2.25 -1.50 18.86
N THR A 70 -2.67 -2.66 19.36
CA THR A 70 -2.25 -3.13 20.68
C THR A 70 -0.77 -3.48 20.56
N ARG A 71 0.09 -2.51 20.87
CA ARG A 71 1.47 -2.83 21.24
C ARG A 71 1.38 -3.71 22.47
N GLY A 72 1.75 -4.98 22.31
CA GLY A 72 1.88 -5.91 23.42
C GLY A 72 2.81 -5.30 24.48
N CYS A 73 2.19 -4.98 25.61
CA CYS A 73 2.78 -4.91 26.94
C CYS A 73 1.84 -5.69 27.86
#